data_AF-A0A7S0WRC0-F1
#
_entry.id   AF-A0A7S0WRC0-F1
#
_cell.length_a   1.000
_cell.length_b   1.000
_cell.length_c   1.000
_cell.angle_alpha   90.00
_cell.angle_beta   90.00
_cell.angle_gamma   90.00
#
_symmetry.space_group_name_H-M   'P 1'
#
loop_
_entity.id
_entity.type
_entity.pdbx_description
1 polymer ?
#
loop_
_entity_poly.entity_id
_entity_poly.type
_entity_poly.pdbx_seq_one_letter_code
_entity_poly.pdbx_strand_id
1 'polypeptide(L)'
;VVVVSARFPPAHVDARIEAFLAAYRDKLAAFTPEELAKHKASLASHKLARDRALGDESIRHWDHIWNQRYDFLSREAEVAALEGITVQDLVAWWDTYLAAASPQRRKLGVHIYPTKQCDAALGSTAGSAVAAADGVEGSAAGAKEAAGAEGAAAAGAAGVSQQGQVQVQPPVEVVEDLDAWKAACSCYPML
;
A
#
# COMPACT_ATOMS: atom_id res chain seq x y z
N VAL A 1 4.04 -0.91 6.87
CA VAL A 1 3.94 -2.37 6.58
C VAL A 1 5.30 -2.83 6.10
N VAL A 2 5.77 -4.01 6.49
CA VAL A 2 6.99 -4.63 5.94
C VAL A 2 6.58 -5.85 5.13
N VAL A 3 7.07 -5.96 3.89
CA VAL A 3 6.84 -7.11 3.01
C VAL A 3 8.21 -7.58 2.52
N VAL A 4 8.52 -8.85 2.73
CA VAL A 4 9.81 -9.46 2.38
C VAL A 4 9.61 -10.45 1.24
N SER A 5 10.48 -10.41 0.23
CA SER A 5 10.57 -11.46 -0.79
C SER A 5 12.02 -11.87 -0.99
N ALA A 6 12.27 -13.17 -1.06
CA ALA A 6 13.58 -13.73 -1.41
C ALA A 6 13.79 -13.84 -2.94
N ARG A 7 12.76 -13.59 -3.76
CA ARG A 7 12.78 -13.81 -5.23
C ARG A 7 12.55 -12.53 -6.04
N PHE A 8 11.73 -11.60 -5.57
CA PHE A 8 11.31 -10.43 -6.34
C PHE A 8 11.95 -9.15 -5.81
N PRO A 9 12.40 -8.23 -6.68
CA PRO A 9 13.00 -6.97 -6.25
C PRO A 9 11.95 -6.07 -5.57
N PRO A 10 12.37 -5.15 -4.67
CA PRO A 10 11.47 -4.25 -3.95
C PRO A 10 10.46 -3.52 -4.85
N ALA A 11 10.87 -3.01 -6.01
CA ALA A 11 9.99 -2.33 -6.97
C ALA A 11 8.84 -3.22 -7.49
N HIS A 12 9.06 -4.53 -7.66
CA HIS A 12 7.98 -5.47 -8.02
C HIS A 12 7.02 -5.68 -6.84
N VAL A 13 7.55 -5.80 -5.63
CA VAL A 13 6.72 -5.93 -4.41
C VAL A 13 5.86 -4.68 -4.21
N ASP A 14 6.42 -3.49 -4.42
CA ASP A 14 5.70 -2.22 -4.33
C ASP A 14 4.58 -2.10 -5.38
N ALA A 15 4.84 -2.43 -6.64
CA ALA A 15 3.81 -2.50 -7.68
C ALA A 15 2.69 -3.51 -7.36
N ARG A 16 3.01 -4.63 -6.69
CA ARG A 16 2.03 -5.60 -6.20
C ARG A 16 1.22 -5.08 -5.00
N ILE A 17 1.80 -4.21 -4.16
CA ILE A 17 1.08 -3.52 -3.09
C ILE A 17 0.09 -2.49 -3.68
N GLU A 18 0.50 -1.69 -4.66
CA GLU A 18 -0.40 -0.76 -5.36
C GLU A 18 -1.59 -1.48 -6.02
N ALA A 19 -1.32 -2.59 -6.73
CA ALA A 19 -2.37 -3.42 -7.33
C ALA A 19 -3.32 -4.04 -6.29
N PHE A 20 -2.80 -4.43 -5.11
CA PHE A 20 -3.63 -4.89 -4.00
C PHE A 20 -4.50 -3.75 -3.44
N LEU A 21 -3.94 -2.56 -3.23
CA LEU A 21 -4.69 -1.41 -2.70
C LEU A 21 -5.84 -1.00 -3.64
N ALA A 22 -5.60 -1.00 -4.96
CA ALA A 22 -6.66 -0.77 -5.95
C ALA A 22 -7.79 -1.81 -5.82
N ALA A 23 -7.45 -3.11 -5.84
CA ALA A 23 -8.42 -4.20 -5.76
C ALA A 23 -9.08 -4.39 -4.37
N TYR A 24 -8.52 -3.78 -3.31
CA TYR A 24 -9.10 -3.83 -1.97
C TYR A 24 -10.16 -2.74 -1.74
N ARG A 25 -10.07 -1.62 -2.47
CA ARG A 25 -11.10 -0.55 -2.46
C ARG A 25 -12.50 -1.12 -2.75
N ASP A 26 -12.61 -1.92 -3.80
CA ASP A 26 -13.89 -2.47 -4.24
C ASP A 26 -14.46 -3.49 -3.25
N LYS A 27 -13.58 -4.17 -2.48
CA LYS A 27 -13.99 -5.05 -1.37
C LYS A 27 -14.51 -4.26 -0.18
N LEU A 28 -13.89 -3.12 0.16
CA LEU A 28 -14.40 -2.21 1.19
C LEU A 28 -15.75 -1.62 0.81
N ALA A 29 -15.94 -1.24 -0.46
CA ALA A 29 -17.23 -0.76 -0.97
C ALA A 29 -18.33 -1.84 -0.98
N ALA A 30 -17.95 -3.12 -1.05
CA ALA A 30 -18.84 -4.27 -1.02
C ALA A 30 -19.13 -4.83 0.39
N PHE A 31 -18.54 -4.27 1.46
CA PHE A 31 -18.75 -4.76 2.83
C PHE A 31 -20.22 -4.64 3.27
N THR A 32 -20.77 -5.75 3.76
CA THR A 32 -22.06 -5.74 4.47
C THR A 32 -21.93 -5.08 5.84
N PRO A 33 -23.03 -4.54 6.41
CA PRO A 33 -23.01 -4.01 7.78
C PRO A 33 -22.65 -5.07 8.83
N GLU A 34 -22.97 -6.35 8.58
CA GLU A 34 -22.63 -7.48 9.46
C GLU A 34 -21.12 -7.78 9.46
N GLU A 35 -20.48 -7.78 8.29
CA GLU A 35 -19.02 -7.92 8.18
C GLU A 35 -18.30 -6.74 8.84
N LEU A 36 -18.76 -5.51 8.62
CA LEU A 36 -18.21 -4.34 9.30
C LEU A 36 -18.37 -4.45 10.83
N ALA A 37 -19.53 -4.86 11.33
CA ALA A 37 -19.76 -5.07 12.76
C ALA A 37 -18.83 -6.15 13.34
N LYS A 38 -18.61 -7.25 12.61
CA LYS A 38 -17.65 -8.31 12.98
C LYS A 38 -16.21 -7.81 13.02
N HIS A 39 -15.80 -6.98 12.05
CA HIS A 39 -14.48 -6.35 12.05
C HIS A 39 -14.31 -5.34 13.20
N LYS A 40 -15.33 -4.51 13.49
CA LYS A 40 -15.35 -3.62 14.66
C LYS A 40 -15.22 -4.41 15.97
N ALA A 41 -16.01 -5.45 16.18
CA ALA A 41 -15.96 -6.28 17.39
C ALA A 41 -14.61 -6.98 17.59
N SER A 42 -13.97 -7.43 16.50
CA SER A 42 -12.62 -7.99 16.53
C SER A 42 -11.57 -6.94 16.92
N LEU A 43 -11.67 -5.71 16.39
CA LEU A 43 -10.75 -4.62 16.74
C LEU A 43 -10.98 -4.10 18.16
N ALA A 44 -12.25 -4.01 18.61
CA ALA A 44 -12.62 -3.59 19.96
C ALA A 44 -12.15 -4.60 21.02
N SER A 45 -12.35 -5.90 20.80
CA SER A 45 -11.85 -6.94 21.73
C SER A 45 -10.32 -6.98 21.78
N HIS A 46 -9.62 -6.69 20.67
CA HIS A 46 -8.16 -6.50 20.68
C HIS A 46 -7.75 -5.22 21.44
N LYS A 47 -8.46 -4.09 21.24
CA LYS A 47 -8.20 -2.83 21.96
C LYS A 47 -8.52 -2.88 23.45
N LEU A 48 -9.49 -3.69 23.89
CA LEU A 48 -9.86 -3.86 25.30
C LEU A 48 -9.27 -5.13 25.95
N ALA A 49 -8.39 -5.85 25.25
CA ALA A 49 -7.70 -7.03 25.80
C ALA A 49 -6.92 -6.65 27.06
N ARG A 50 -7.22 -7.28 28.20
CA ARG A 50 -6.51 -7.01 29.46
C ARG A 50 -5.04 -7.41 29.35
N ASP A 51 -4.20 -6.49 29.82
CA ASP A 51 -2.76 -6.65 29.99
C ASP A 51 -2.48 -7.88 30.88
N ARG A 52 -1.49 -8.71 30.54
CA ARG A 52 -1.30 -10.03 31.18
C ARG A 52 -0.28 -9.98 32.32
N ALA A 53 0.68 -9.07 32.22
CA ALA A 53 1.66 -8.78 33.24
C ALA A 53 1.75 -7.27 33.51
N LEU A 54 2.23 -6.90 34.71
CA LEU A 54 2.49 -5.50 35.09
C LEU A 54 3.47 -4.81 34.12
N GLY A 55 4.34 -5.56 33.45
CA GLY A 55 5.22 -5.06 32.39
C GLY A 55 4.47 -4.54 31.16
N ASP A 56 3.46 -5.28 30.70
CA ASP A 56 2.60 -4.88 29.56
C ASP A 56 1.89 -3.55 29.89
N GLU A 57 1.32 -3.48 31.10
CA GLU A 57 0.64 -2.28 31.60
C GLU A 57 1.60 -1.10 31.78
N SER A 58 2.82 -1.34 32.28
CA SER A 58 3.85 -0.31 32.42
C SER A 58 4.27 0.25 31.07
N ILE A 59 4.51 -0.61 30.08
CA ILE A 59 4.86 -0.20 28.71
C ILE A 59 3.72 0.63 28.09
N ARG A 60 2.46 0.17 28.23
CA ARG A 60 1.29 0.93 27.76
C ARG A 60 1.25 2.35 28.34
N HIS A 61 1.36 2.51 29.67
CA HIS A 61 1.35 3.84 30.28
C HIS A 61 2.59 4.66 29.89
N TRP A 62 3.75 4.01 29.72
CA TRP A 62 4.99 4.66 29.32
C TRP A 62 4.90 5.25 27.91
N ASP A 63 4.23 4.58 26.95
CA ASP A 63 3.99 5.13 25.62
C ASP A 63 3.19 6.45 25.68
N HIS A 64 2.19 6.58 26.55
CA HIS A 64 1.44 7.82 26.71
C HIS A 64 2.26 8.95 27.35
N ILE A 65 3.23 8.62 28.21
CA ILE A 65 4.15 9.56 28.85
C ILE A 65 5.24 10.00 27.86
N TRP A 66 5.88 9.05 27.17
CA TRP A 66 6.96 9.28 26.22
C TRP A 66 6.51 10.12 25.02
N ASN A 67 5.32 9.83 24.49
CA ASN A 67 4.70 10.62 23.42
C ASN A 67 4.00 11.91 23.94
N GLN A 68 4.13 12.24 25.23
CA GLN A 68 3.56 13.43 25.88
C GLN A 68 2.03 13.61 25.70
N ARG A 69 1.31 12.51 25.44
CA ARG A 69 -0.15 12.52 25.23
C ARG A 69 -0.94 12.45 26.52
N TYR A 70 -0.41 11.73 27.53
CA TYR A 70 -1.00 11.52 28.87
C TYR A 70 -2.46 10.99 28.91
N ASP A 71 -3.03 10.61 27.76
CA ASP A 71 -4.38 10.08 27.60
C ASP A 71 -4.41 8.57 27.87
N PHE A 72 -4.45 8.19 29.15
CA PHE A 72 -4.48 6.79 29.58
C PHE A 72 -5.81 6.07 29.30
N LEU A 73 -6.88 6.81 28.96
CA LEU A 73 -8.20 6.27 28.63
C LEU A 73 -8.43 6.17 27.10
N SER A 74 -7.42 6.46 26.28
CA SER A 74 -7.56 6.46 24.81
C SER A 74 -8.12 5.15 24.26
N ARG A 75 -7.81 4.00 24.90
CA ARG A 75 -8.33 2.67 24.51
C ARG A 75 -9.85 2.60 24.55
N GLU A 76 -10.50 3.26 25.51
CA GLU A 76 -11.95 3.28 25.68
C GLU A 76 -12.59 4.30 24.74
N ALA A 77 -12.01 5.51 24.66
CA ALA A 77 -12.45 6.57 23.74
C ALA A 77 -12.34 6.16 22.26
N GLU A 78 -11.26 5.48 21.87
CA GLU A 78 -11.07 4.94 20.52
C GLU A 78 -12.10 3.84 20.20
N VAL A 79 -12.51 3.02 21.17
CA VAL A 79 -13.54 1.99 20.94
C VAL A 79 -14.93 2.60 20.81
N ALA A 80 -15.28 3.59 21.64
CA ALA A 80 -16.51 4.37 21.46
C ALA A 80 -16.55 5.08 20.08
N ALA A 81 -15.41 5.60 19.60
CA ALA A 81 -15.32 6.18 18.26
C ALA A 81 -15.47 5.14 17.14
N LEU A 82 -14.94 3.91 17.31
CA LEU A 82 -15.09 2.82 16.32
C LEU A 82 -16.54 2.41 16.10
N GLU A 83 -17.41 2.53 17.11
CA GLU A 83 -18.83 2.19 16.98
C GLU A 83 -19.55 3.08 15.95
N GLY A 84 -19.22 4.37 15.88
CA GLY A 84 -19.86 5.34 14.97
C GLY A 84 -19.50 5.22 13.47
N ILE A 85 -18.39 4.58 13.12
CA ILE A 85 -17.85 4.59 11.75
C ILE A 85 -18.74 3.81 10.77
N THR A 86 -19.11 4.37 9.63
CA THR A 86 -19.86 3.67 8.56
C THR A 86 -18.94 3.13 7.46
N VAL A 87 -19.48 2.27 6.58
CA VAL A 87 -18.77 1.82 5.36
C VAL A 87 -18.43 3.01 4.46
N GLN A 88 -19.30 4.01 4.37
CA GLN A 88 -19.09 5.19 3.53
C GLN A 88 -17.93 6.05 4.04
N ASP A 89 -17.80 6.21 5.37
CA ASP A 89 -16.66 6.93 5.97
C ASP A 89 -15.33 6.23 5.70
N LEU A 90 -15.32 4.88 5.73
CA LEU A 90 -14.13 4.08 5.41
C LEU A 90 -13.74 4.19 3.93
N VAL A 91 -14.70 4.19 3.00
CA VAL A 91 -14.43 4.39 1.57
C VAL A 91 -13.97 5.82 1.30
N ALA A 92 -14.60 6.83 1.91
CA ALA A 92 -14.17 8.23 1.79
C ALA A 92 -12.76 8.46 2.36
N TRP A 93 -12.44 7.85 3.51
CA TRP A 93 -11.09 7.86 4.09
C TRP A 93 -10.06 7.16 3.18
N TRP A 94 -10.42 6.01 2.60
CA TRP A 94 -9.57 5.28 1.67
C TRP A 94 -9.27 6.10 0.41
N ASP A 95 -10.30 6.69 -0.19
CA ASP A 95 -10.17 7.53 -1.39
C ASP A 95 -9.45 8.85 -1.10
N THR A 96 -9.52 9.36 0.14
CA THR A 96 -8.77 10.56 0.55
C THR A 96 -7.29 10.27 0.82
N TYR A 97 -6.92 9.19 1.51
CA TYR A 97 -5.54 9.00 2.00
C TYR A 97 -4.74 7.88 1.34
N LEU A 98 -5.40 6.85 0.80
CA LEU A 98 -4.75 5.63 0.29
C LEU A 98 -4.82 5.48 -1.23
N ALA A 99 -5.88 5.98 -1.89
CA ALA A 99 -6.05 5.86 -3.34
C ALA A 99 -4.95 6.60 -4.13
N ALA A 100 -4.41 5.95 -5.16
CA ALA A 100 -3.24 6.42 -5.90
C ALA A 100 -3.40 7.76 -6.63
N ALA A 101 -4.65 8.19 -6.89
CA ALA A 101 -4.95 9.47 -7.53
C ALA A 101 -5.18 10.63 -6.54
N SER A 102 -5.14 10.39 -5.22
CA SER A 102 -5.45 11.45 -4.24
C SER A 102 -4.30 12.44 -4.04
N PRO A 103 -4.59 13.77 -4.02
CA PRO A 103 -3.60 14.79 -3.68
C PRO A 103 -3.16 14.78 -2.20
N GLN A 104 -3.88 14.08 -1.30
CA GLN A 104 -3.51 13.95 0.11
C GLN A 104 -2.75 12.64 0.42
N ARG A 105 -2.49 11.79 -0.58
CA ARG A 105 -1.76 10.53 -0.40
C ARG A 105 -0.30 10.81 -0.01
N ARG A 106 0.13 10.29 1.14
CA ARG A 106 1.53 10.34 1.61
C ARG A 106 2.11 8.92 1.64
N LYS A 107 3.03 8.61 0.72
CA LYS A 107 3.71 7.32 0.62
C LYS A 107 5.21 7.48 0.90
N LEU A 108 5.76 6.58 1.71
CA LEU A 108 7.20 6.37 1.88
C LEU A 108 7.49 4.89 1.61
N GLY A 109 8.40 4.61 0.68
CA GLY A 109 8.88 3.26 0.37
C GLY A 109 10.36 3.16 0.70
N VAL A 110 10.73 2.19 1.55
CA VAL A 110 12.14 1.88 1.86
C VAL A 110 12.50 0.58 1.15
N HIS A 111 13.35 0.66 0.13
CA HIS A 111 13.70 -0.46 -0.73
C HIS A 111 15.08 -1.00 -0.36
N ILE A 112 15.10 -2.14 0.35
CA ILE A 112 16.34 -2.82 0.72
C ILE A 112 16.69 -3.83 -0.39
N TYR A 113 17.85 -3.63 -1.02
CA TYR A 113 18.40 -4.54 -2.03
C TYR A 113 19.46 -5.46 -1.42
N PRO A 114 19.53 -6.75 -1.79
CA PRO A 114 20.64 -7.60 -1.41
C PRO A 114 21.89 -7.22 -2.22
N THR A 115 23.07 -7.30 -1.59
CA THR A 115 24.37 -6.83 -2.14
C THR A 115 24.70 -7.34 -3.55
N LYS A 116 24.15 -8.49 -3.96
CA LYS A 116 24.33 -9.07 -5.31
C LYS A 116 23.41 -8.51 -6.41
N GLN A 117 22.56 -7.53 -6.09
CA GLN A 117 21.57 -6.96 -7.02
C GLN A 117 21.68 -5.44 -7.18
N CYS A 118 22.54 -4.75 -6.42
CA CYS A 118 22.71 -3.31 -6.49
C CYS A 118 23.11 -2.84 -7.90
N ASP A 119 24.12 -3.50 -8.49
CA ASP A 119 24.65 -3.20 -9.84
C ASP A 119 23.57 -3.18 -10.93
N ALA A 120 22.57 -4.06 -10.82
CA ALA A 120 21.48 -4.17 -11.78
C ALA A 120 20.34 -3.16 -11.54
N ALA A 121 20.17 -2.69 -10.30
CA ALA A 121 19.11 -1.73 -9.95
C ALA A 121 19.45 -0.28 -10.35
N LEU A 122 20.73 0.08 -10.31
CA LEU A 122 21.19 1.46 -10.53
C LEU A 122 21.27 1.85 -12.02
N GLY A 123 21.34 0.89 -12.95
CA GLY A 123 21.53 1.15 -14.38
C GLY A 123 20.29 1.54 -15.20
N SER A 124 19.09 1.48 -14.63
CA SER A 124 17.82 1.53 -15.40
C SER A 124 17.22 2.95 -15.62
N THR A 125 17.97 4.02 -15.33
CA THR A 125 17.53 5.41 -15.53
C THR A 125 18.10 6.08 -16.80
N ALA A 126 18.70 5.29 -17.70
CA ALA A 126 18.94 5.67 -19.10
C ALA A 126 18.02 4.84 -20.01
N GLY A 127 17.05 5.49 -20.66
CA GLY A 127 15.91 4.79 -21.26
C GLY A 127 16.14 4.20 -22.66
N SER A 128 15.43 3.11 -22.93
CA SER A 128 14.90 2.81 -24.27
C SER A 128 13.56 2.07 -24.13
N ALA A 129 12.74 2.12 -25.18
CA ALA A 129 11.42 1.49 -25.22
C ALA A 129 11.42 0.21 -26.08
N VAL A 130 10.34 -0.56 -25.94
CA VAL A 130 9.91 -1.67 -26.83
C VAL A 130 10.85 -2.88 -26.92
N ALA A 131 10.43 -3.98 -26.28
CA ALA A 131 10.65 -5.32 -26.79
C ALA A 131 9.45 -6.21 -26.40
N ALA A 132 8.59 -6.53 -27.35
CA ALA A 132 7.63 -7.62 -27.22
C ALA A 132 8.26 -8.90 -27.80
N ALA A 133 8.13 -10.02 -27.09
CA ALA A 133 8.55 -11.33 -27.57
C ALA A 133 7.66 -12.41 -26.93
N ASP A 134 6.72 -12.94 -27.71
CA ASP A 134 5.98 -14.15 -27.35
C ASP A 134 6.89 -15.39 -27.37
N GLY A 135 6.57 -16.37 -26.54
CA GLY A 135 7.26 -17.66 -26.47
C GLY A 135 6.36 -18.71 -25.84
N VAL A 136 5.71 -19.54 -26.67
CA VAL A 136 4.67 -20.48 -26.25
C VAL A 136 5.17 -21.92 -26.29
N GLU A 137 5.11 -22.59 -25.14
CA GLU A 137 4.96 -24.04 -25.02
C GLU A 137 3.89 -24.32 -23.93
N GLY A 138 3.01 -25.32 -24.05
CA GLY A 138 2.89 -26.29 -25.14
C GLY A 138 2.27 -27.62 -24.70
N SER A 139 1.03 -27.62 -24.19
CA SER A 139 0.30 -28.87 -23.88
C SER A 139 -1.21 -28.69 -24.05
N ALA A 140 -1.91 -29.72 -24.53
CA ALA A 140 -3.23 -29.57 -25.14
C ALA A 140 -4.25 -30.64 -24.72
N ALA A 141 -5.50 -30.18 -24.52
CA ALA A 141 -6.75 -30.93 -24.65
C ALA A 141 -7.87 -29.91 -24.89
N GLY A 142 -8.82 -30.17 -25.79
CA GLY A 142 -9.86 -29.18 -26.14
C GLY A 142 -11.09 -29.77 -26.82
N ALA A 143 -12.12 -28.94 -27.04
CA ALA A 143 -13.33 -29.29 -27.78
C ALA A 143 -14.08 -28.05 -28.33
N LYS A 144 -14.44 -28.11 -29.63
CA LYS A 144 -15.61 -27.54 -30.37
C LYS A 144 -16.08 -26.08 -30.11
N GLU A 145 -16.09 -25.21 -31.14
CA GLU A 145 -17.24 -24.87 -32.06
C GLU A 145 -18.46 -24.23 -31.38
N ALA A 146 -19.16 -23.18 -31.87
CA ALA A 146 -19.00 -22.14 -32.93
C ALA A 146 -20.13 -21.06 -32.70
N ALA A 147 -20.51 -20.03 -33.50
CA ALA A 147 -20.16 -19.47 -34.82
C ALA A 147 -20.67 -17.99 -34.93
N GLY A 148 -20.41 -17.28 -36.05
CA GLY A 148 -20.96 -15.94 -36.40
C GLY A 148 -20.02 -14.75 -36.08
N ALA A 149 -19.76 -13.72 -36.91
CA ALA A 149 -20.54 -12.92 -37.90
C ALA A 149 -21.47 -11.87 -37.23
N GLU A 150 -21.57 -10.59 -37.65
CA GLU A 150 -21.02 -9.89 -38.84
C GLU A 150 -21.05 -8.33 -38.68
N GLY A 151 -20.11 -7.59 -39.31
CA GLY A 151 -20.17 -6.12 -39.57
C GLY A 151 -20.20 -5.13 -38.37
N ALA A 152 -20.29 -3.80 -38.55
CA ALA A 152 -19.72 -2.91 -39.58
C ALA A 152 -19.78 -1.40 -39.15
N ALA A 153 -18.89 -0.57 -39.71
CA ALA A 153 -19.00 0.90 -39.92
C ALA A 153 -19.12 1.93 -38.76
N ALA A 154 -18.03 2.68 -38.59
CA ALA A 154 -17.95 4.16 -38.72
C ALA A 154 -18.34 5.16 -37.59
N ALA A 155 -17.32 5.94 -37.21
CA ALA A 155 -17.30 7.40 -37.03
C ALA A 155 -18.15 8.10 -35.94
N GLY A 156 -17.46 8.74 -34.98
CA GLY A 156 -18.04 9.66 -34.00
C GLY A 156 -16.96 10.39 -33.18
N ALA A 157 -16.20 11.29 -33.81
CA ALA A 157 -15.08 11.96 -33.16
C ALA A 157 -15.53 13.13 -32.25
N ALA A 158 -15.32 12.99 -30.94
CA ALA A 158 -15.41 14.08 -29.97
C ALA A 158 -14.15 14.05 -29.09
N GLY A 159 -13.31 15.09 -29.21
CA GLY A 159 -12.01 15.13 -28.53
C GLY A 159 -12.14 15.44 -27.04
N VAL A 160 -11.81 14.48 -26.17
CA VAL A 160 -11.54 14.76 -24.76
C VAL A 160 -10.05 15.08 -24.62
N SER A 161 -9.75 16.35 -24.30
CA SER A 161 -8.38 16.83 -24.14
C SER A 161 -7.65 16.07 -23.03
N GLN A 162 -6.62 15.29 -23.41
CA GLN A 162 -5.74 14.62 -22.46
C GLN A 162 -4.90 15.66 -21.71
N GLN A 163 -5.38 16.11 -20.55
CA GLN A 163 -4.54 16.83 -19.60
C GLN A 163 -3.50 15.84 -19.06
N GLY A 164 -2.25 16.02 -19.50
CA GLY A 164 -1.17 15.09 -19.21
C GLY A 164 -0.94 14.94 -17.71
N GLN A 165 -1.06 13.71 -17.21
CA GLN A 165 -0.59 13.37 -15.86
C GLN A 165 0.94 13.50 -15.84
N VAL A 166 1.43 14.61 -15.30
CA VAL A 166 2.86 14.77 -14.98
C VAL A 166 3.18 13.76 -13.88
N GLN A 167 3.79 12.63 -14.26
CA GLN A 167 4.38 11.71 -13.29
C GLN A 167 5.59 12.38 -12.63
N VAL A 168 5.32 13.14 -11.58
CA VAL A 168 6.35 13.57 -10.62
C VAL A 168 6.86 12.30 -9.95
N GLN A 169 7.98 11.78 -10.44
CA GLN A 169 8.68 10.70 -9.73
C GLN A 169 9.06 11.23 -8.34
N PRO A 170 8.80 10.46 -7.26
CA PRO A 170 9.20 10.89 -5.93
C PRO A 170 10.74 11.00 -5.86
N PRO A 171 11.29 11.87 -5.02
CA PRO A 171 12.74 11.93 -4.83
C PRO A 171 13.24 10.60 -4.28
N VAL A 172 14.01 9.86 -5.09
CA VAL A 172 14.64 8.60 -4.71
C VAL A 172 16.05 8.91 -4.22
N GLU A 173 16.24 8.88 -2.91
CA GLU A 173 17.56 8.90 -2.30
C GLU A 173 18.13 7.48 -2.31
N VAL A 174 19.29 7.31 -2.96
CA VAL A 174 20.03 6.04 -2.98
C VAL A 174 21.07 6.08 -1.88
N VAL A 175 20.96 5.15 -0.93
CA VAL A 175 21.89 5.01 0.19
C VAL A 175 22.74 3.76 -0.01
N GLU A 176 24.00 3.95 -0.39
CA GLU A 176 24.96 2.85 -0.59
C GLU A 176 25.64 2.47 0.75
N ASP A 177 26.15 3.46 1.49
CA ASP A 177 26.65 3.30 2.85
C ASP A 177 25.59 3.74 3.87
N LEU A 178 24.96 2.76 4.50
CA LEU A 178 23.92 2.96 5.51
C LEU A 178 24.46 3.58 6.81
N ASP A 179 25.73 3.38 7.16
CA ASP A 179 26.29 3.87 8.42
C ASP A 179 26.85 5.29 8.28
N ALA A 180 27.46 5.63 7.14
CA ALA A 180 27.74 7.02 6.77
C ALA A 180 26.44 7.85 6.66
N TRP A 181 25.37 7.29 6.08
CA TRP A 181 24.07 7.94 6.00
C TRP A 181 23.43 8.17 7.38
N LYS A 182 23.42 7.16 8.28
CA LYS A 182 22.98 7.34 9.67
C LYS A 182 23.75 8.46 10.37
N ALA A 183 25.06 8.54 10.19
CA ALA A 183 25.90 9.59 10.78
C ALA A 183 25.53 10.99 10.24
N ALA A 184 25.31 11.12 8.93
CA ALA A 184 24.88 12.38 8.30
C ALA A 184 23.46 12.81 8.71
N CYS A 185 22.54 11.85 8.86
CA CYS A 185 21.16 12.09 9.29
C CYS A 185 20.97 12.16 10.82
N SER A 186 22.05 12.14 11.62
CA SER A 186 21.96 12.07 13.08
C SER A 186 21.55 13.40 13.70
N CYS A 187 20.24 13.64 13.81
CA CYS A 187 19.67 14.79 14.53
C CYS A 187 19.91 14.74 16.06
N TYR A 188 20.54 13.68 16.57
CA TYR A 188 21.06 13.60 17.93
C TYR A 188 22.58 13.38 17.89
N PRO A 189 23.40 14.23 18.51
CA PRO A 189 24.74 13.80 18.90
C PRO A 189 24.60 12.68 19.94
N MET A 190 25.38 11.61 19.78
CA MET A 190 25.64 10.68 20.88
C MET A 190 26.38 11.47 21.99
N LEU A 191 25.92 11.30 23.23
CA LEU A 191 26.29 12.09 24.42
C LEU A 191 27.80 12.19 24.67
#